data_AF-A0AAV0AXT2-F1
#
_entry.id   AF-A0AAV0AXT2-F1
#
_cell.length_a   1.000
_cell.length_b   1.000
_cell.length_c   1.000
_cell.angle_alpha   90.00
_cell.angle_beta   90.00
_cell.angle_gamma   90.00
#
_symmetry.space_group_name_H-M   'P 1'
#
loop_
_entity.id
_entity.type
_entity.pdbx_description
1 polymer ?
#
loop_
_entity_poly.entity_id
_entity_poly.type
_entity_poly.pdbx_seq_one_letter_code
_entity_poly.pdbx_strand_id
1 'polypeptide(L)'
;MTDLTLPRDDSSPTLQGKEEKALILKRLYKSSKNFESKVLNYDIRPGLPYWVSRFLGYRSENESRPIWLLKWMDKFRVPNLLESCLCDFFASFTTILLICTVFSTTSLAKLPIPIVLAPAGAVVISIYGYPLAPVSSPRNVLLGQFWASLVSSIVTKILLDHNTMTVTVERGEMGRNLVWLAACLSLAITIVVQNITRSLHPPGGATAVLGSVSPGIVEIGFKYIGLVMAMVLIILGLALIIQNISRRRYPMYWLSPPKTEAPAKSYDPEKGLAKLKQIVSEMITFLEESDENSEIRSMLADILEKMK
;
A
#
# COMPACT_ATOMS: atom_id res chain seq x y z
N MET A 1 -60.09 -6.55 46.29
CA MET A 1 -58.71 -6.86 46.72
C MET A 1 -58.06 -7.59 45.57
N THR A 2 -57.11 -7.09 44.80
CA THR A 2 -56.18 -5.95 44.94
C THR A 2 -55.70 -5.60 43.53
N ASP A 3 -55.79 -4.32 43.17
CA ASP A 3 -55.23 -3.72 41.96
C ASP A 3 -53.69 -3.84 41.99
N LEU A 4 -53.07 -4.38 40.93
CA LEU A 4 -51.62 -4.38 40.72
C LEU A 4 -51.33 -3.56 39.47
N THR A 5 -51.39 -2.25 39.63
CA THR A 5 -50.90 -1.27 38.65
C THR A 5 -49.37 -1.30 38.67
N LEU A 6 -48.77 -1.70 37.55
CA LEU A 6 -47.33 -1.52 37.30
C LEU A 6 -47.02 -0.01 37.33
N PRO A 7 -45.91 0.43 37.96
CA PRO A 7 -45.52 1.82 37.90
C PRO A 7 -45.16 2.19 36.45
N ARG A 8 -45.89 3.13 35.86
CA ARG A 8 -45.47 3.83 34.64
C ARG A 8 -44.28 4.71 35.00
N ASP A 9 -43.11 4.35 34.51
CA ASP A 9 -41.91 5.19 34.56
C ASP A 9 -42.07 6.31 33.53
N ASP A 10 -42.74 7.40 33.91
CA ASP A 10 -42.96 8.61 33.10
C ASP A 10 -41.71 9.54 33.11
N SER A 11 -40.50 8.98 33.21
CA SER A 11 -39.26 9.75 33.07
C SER A 11 -38.87 9.91 31.59
N SER A 12 -39.71 10.62 30.83
CA SER A 12 -39.28 11.14 29.53
C SER A 12 -38.00 11.98 29.73
N PRO A 13 -36.88 11.68 29.04
CA PRO A 13 -35.61 12.33 29.31
C PRO A 13 -35.74 13.83 29.00
N THR A 14 -35.60 14.67 30.02
CA THR A 14 -35.66 16.13 29.93
C THR A 14 -34.70 16.63 28.84
N LEU A 15 -35.11 17.65 28.08
CA LEU A 15 -34.32 18.22 26.97
C LEU A 15 -32.88 18.56 27.39
N GLN A 16 -32.70 19.06 28.62
CA GLN A 16 -31.38 19.30 29.24
C GLN A 16 -30.51 18.04 29.34
N GLY A 17 -31.08 16.89 29.74
CA GLY A 17 -30.34 15.62 29.83
C GLY A 17 -29.89 15.08 28.47
N LYS A 18 -30.61 15.40 27.39
CA LYS A 18 -30.18 15.06 26.02
C LYS A 18 -29.02 15.93 25.55
N GLU A 19 -29.05 17.23 25.84
CA GLU A 19 -27.96 18.17 25.49
C GLU A 19 -26.67 17.87 26.25
N GLU A 20 -26.78 17.52 27.54
CA GLU A 20 -25.63 17.16 28.36
C GLU A 20 -24.99 15.85 27.88
N LYS A 21 -25.79 14.83 27.55
CA LYS A 21 -25.31 13.59 26.92
C LYS A 21 -24.64 13.85 25.56
N ALA A 22 -25.21 14.72 24.73
CA ALA A 22 -24.62 15.09 23.45
C ALA A 22 -23.26 15.81 23.62
N LEU A 23 -23.14 16.68 24.64
CA LEU A 23 -21.89 17.37 24.97
C LEU A 23 -20.81 16.38 25.43
N ILE A 24 -21.17 15.41 26.29
CA ILE A 24 -20.27 14.35 26.76
C ILE A 24 -19.79 13.50 25.59
N LEU A 25 -20.70 13.04 24.71
CA LEU A 25 -20.34 12.28 23.51
C LEU A 25 -19.41 13.07 22.58
N LYS A 26 -19.64 14.39 22.41
CA LYS A 26 -18.77 15.26 21.60
C LYS A 26 -17.38 15.41 22.21
N ARG A 27 -17.26 15.51 23.55
CA ARG A 27 -15.98 15.52 24.25
C ARG A 27 -15.25 14.18 24.14
N LEU A 28 -15.95 13.07 24.33
CA LEU A 28 -15.39 11.72 24.18
C LEU A 28 -14.91 11.48 22.74
N TYR A 29 -15.70 11.86 21.74
CA TYR A 29 -15.31 11.78 20.33
C TYR A 29 -14.05 12.62 20.04
N LYS A 30 -14.00 13.86 20.53
CA LYS A 30 -12.83 14.73 20.35
C LYS A 30 -11.59 14.18 21.08
N SER A 31 -11.76 13.65 22.28
CA SER A 31 -10.69 13.02 23.06
C SER A 31 -10.17 11.77 22.36
N SER A 32 -11.06 10.90 21.86
CA SER A 32 -10.72 9.72 21.07
C SER A 32 -9.94 10.10 19.82
N LYS A 33 -10.40 11.09 19.05
CA LYS A 33 -9.67 11.57 17.86
C LYS A 33 -8.31 12.15 18.20
N ASN A 34 -8.20 12.91 19.29
CA ASN A 34 -6.92 13.45 19.74
C ASN A 34 -5.97 12.34 20.15
N PHE A 35 -6.45 11.33 20.86
CA PHE A 35 -5.68 10.16 21.24
C PHE A 35 -5.23 9.35 20.02
N GLU A 36 -6.15 9.01 19.11
CA GLU A 36 -5.82 8.36 17.84
C GLU A 36 -4.77 9.16 17.08
N SER A 37 -4.92 10.48 16.97
CA SER A 37 -3.94 11.32 16.27
C SER A 37 -2.58 11.33 16.95
N LYS A 38 -2.53 11.30 18.29
CA LYS A 38 -1.26 11.21 19.03
C LYS A 38 -0.60 9.86 18.82
N VAL A 39 -1.36 8.76 18.89
CA VAL A 39 -0.84 7.40 18.69
C VAL A 39 -0.38 7.20 17.24
N LEU A 40 -1.16 7.67 16.26
CA LEU A 40 -0.80 7.59 14.84
C LEU A 40 0.43 8.43 14.49
N ASN A 41 0.62 9.59 15.14
CA ASN A 41 1.73 10.50 14.86
C ASN A 41 2.95 10.27 15.77
N TYR A 42 2.89 9.33 16.72
CA TYR A 42 4.02 9.03 17.58
C TYR A 42 5.06 8.24 16.79
N ASP A 43 6.11 8.94 16.37
CA ASP A 43 7.21 8.36 15.63
C ASP A 43 8.33 7.94 16.60
N ILE A 44 8.52 6.63 16.76
CA ILE A 44 9.61 6.06 17.57
C ILE A 44 10.98 6.16 16.89
N ARG A 45 11.02 6.39 15.57
CA ARG A 45 12.25 6.38 14.77
C ARG A 45 13.30 7.42 15.18
N PRO A 46 12.97 8.67 15.55
CA PRO A 46 13.96 9.66 16.01
C PRO A 46 14.69 9.27 17.30
N GLY A 47 14.10 8.40 18.15
CA GLY A 47 14.73 7.96 19.39
C GLY A 47 15.73 6.82 19.24
N LEU A 48 15.84 6.21 18.04
CA LEU A 48 16.70 5.07 17.78
C LEU A 48 18.10 5.50 17.31
N PRO A 49 19.14 4.65 17.48
CA PRO A 49 20.45 4.89 16.90
C PRO A 49 20.37 5.20 15.40
N TYR A 50 21.18 6.14 14.91
CA TYR A 50 21.11 6.66 13.54
C TYR A 50 21.07 5.55 12.46
N TRP A 51 21.85 4.49 12.64
CA TRP A 51 21.89 3.36 11.71
C TRP A 51 20.56 2.61 11.64
N VAL A 52 19.95 2.28 12.79
CA VAL A 52 18.62 1.62 12.84
C VAL A 52 17.54 2.55 12.30
N SER A 53 17.57 3.81 12.73
CA SER A 53 16.60 4.83 12.32
C SER A 53 16.58 5.01 10.79
N ARG A 54 17.76 5.03 10.16
CA ARG A 54 17.92 5.11 8.71
C ARG A 54 17.30 3.92 7.98
N PHE A 55 17.56 2.68 8.42
CA PHE A 55 17.00 1.47 7.80
C PHE A 55 15.50 1.28 8.08
N LEU A 56 14.93 1.97 9.07
CA LEU A 56 13.48 2.08 9.29
C LEU A 56 12.83 3.22 8.47
N GLY A 57 13.60 3.83 7.58
CA GLY A 57 13.15 4.88 6.68
C GLY A 57 12.99 6.23 7.38
N TYR A 58 13.69 6.54 8.47
CA TYR A 58 13.73 7.89 9.05
C TYR A 58 14.93 8.69 8.54
N ARG A 59 14.68 9.94 8.15
CA ARG A 59 15.68 10.93 7.72
C ARG A 59 15.28 12.28 8.32
N SER A 60 16.20 12.88 9.09
CA SER A 60 16.02 14.15 9.83
C SER A 60 15.89 15.35 8.91
N GLU A 61 16.59 15.33 7.77
CA GLU A 61 16.55 16.38 6.75
C GLU A 61 15.94 15.76 5.48
N ASN A 62 15.20 16.53 4.71
CA ASN A 62 14.53 16.09 3.47
C ASN A 62 15.55 15.79 2.33
N GLU A 63 16.79 15.49 2.69
CA GLU A 63 17.91 15.28 1.80
C GLU A 63 18.09 13.79 1.45
N SER A 64 17.99 13.50 0.16
CA SER A 64 18.18 12.16 -0.42
C SER A 64 19.67 11.85 -0.60
N ARG A 65 20.41 11.59 0.48
CA ARG A 65 21.86 11.25 0.41
C ARG A 65 22.13 9.75 0.50
N PRO A 66 22.93 9.14 -0.40
CA PRO A 66 23.25 7.71 -0.31
C PRO A 66 24.11 7.39 0.93
N ILE A 67 24.31 6.11 1.24
CA ILE A 67 25.28 5.70 2.29
C ILE A 67 26.70 6.10 1.84
N TRP A 68 27.70 6.14 2.75
CA TRP A 68 29.08 6.47 2.40
C TRP A 68 29.56 5.72 1.14
N LEU A 69 29.12 4.47 0.98
CA LEU A 69 29.65 3.54 -0.03
C LEU A 69 29.27 3.97 -1.44
N LEU A 70 28.18 4.72 -1.54
CA LEU A 70 27.60 5.18 -2.80
C LEU A 70 27.72 6.70 -2.96
N LYS A 71 28.50 7.39 -2.11
CA LYS A 71 28.79 8.82 -2.27
C LYS A 71 29.45 9.16 -3.60
N TRP A 72 30.12 8.19 -4.25
CA TRP A 72 30.66 8.39 -5.59
C TRP A 72 29.55 8.72 -6.61
N MET A 73 28.33 8.23 -6.43
CA MET A 73 27.20 8.54 -7.33
C MET A 73 26.83 10.02 -7.32
N ASP A 74 27.00 10.70 -6.18
CA ASP A 74 26.84 12.16 -6.07
C ASP A 74 27.95 12.87 -6.83
N LYS A 75 29.19 12.37 -6.75
CA LYS A 75 30.35 12.92 -7.46
C LYS A 75 30.21 12.83 -8.98
N PHE A 76 29.69 11.71 -9.50
CA PHE A 76 29.51 11.49 -10.93
C PHE A 76 28.16 11.99 -11.49
N ARG A 77 27.34 12.69 -10.68
CA ARG A 77 26.02 13.21 -11.06
C ARG A 77 25.16 12.17 -11.80
N VAL A 78 25.15 10.93 -11.31
CA VAL A 78 24.36 9.85 -11.91
C VAL A 78 22.87 10.26 -11.92
N PRO A 79 22.17 10.16 -13.07
CA PRO A 79 20.76 10.53 -13.15
C PRO A 79 19.91 9.61 -12.28
N ASN A 80 18.93 10.20 -11.57
CA ASN A 80 18.08 9.50 -10.60
C ASN A 80 17.30 8.32 -11.20
N LEU A 81 16.99 8.39 -12.50
CA LEU A 81 16.32 7.32 -13.23
C LEU A 81 17.22 6.08 -13.38
N LEU A 82 18.49 6.27 -13.72
CA LEU A 82 19.43 5.16 -13.88
C LEU A 82 19.74 4.49 -12.54
N GLU A 83 19.97 5.30 -11.50
CA GLU A 83 20.11 4.83 -10.12
C GLU A 83 18.89 3.98 -9.71
N SER A 84 17.70 4.48 -10.01
CA SER A 84 16.43 3.82 -9.73
C SER A 84 16.31 2.46 -10.42
N CYS A 85 16.52 2.41 -11.73
CA CYS A 85 16.42 1.17 -12.50
C CYS A 85 17.44 0.12 -12.04
N LEU A 86 18.69 0.54 -11.75
CA LEU A 86 19.72 -0.38 -11.24
C LEU A 86 19.37 -0.89 -9.85
N CYS A 87 18.92 -0.02 -8.94
CA CYS A 87 18.48 -0.42 -7.61
C CYS A 87 17.29 -1.39 -7.70
N ASP A 88 16.31 -1.13 -8.56
CA ASP A 88 15.14 -1.99 -8.76
C ASP A 88 15.53 -3.37 -9.28
N PHE A 89 16.44 -3.42 -10.26
CA PHE A 89 16.96 -4.67 -10.79
C PHE A 89 17.66 -5.49 -9.70
N PHE A 90 18.64 -4.92 -9.00
CA PHE A 90 19.38 -5.66 -7.97
C PHE A 90 18.51 -6.01 -6.76
N ALA A 91 17.61 -5.12 -6.34
CA ALA A 91 16.70 -5.37 -5.23
C ALA A 91 15.72 -6.50 -5.55
N SER A 92 15.05 -6.44 -6.70
CA SER A 92 14.08 -7.46 -7.12
C SER A 92 14.76 -8.82 -7.35
N PHE A 93 15.90 -8.85 -8.06
CA PHE A 93 16.66 -10.06 -8.31
C PHE A 93 17.11 -10.73 -7.01
N THR A 94 17.76 -9.97 -6.12
CA THR A 94 18.24 -10.50 -4.83
C THR A 94 17.10 -11.00 -3.96
N THR A 95 15.95 -10.32 -3.99
CA THR A 95 14.78 -10.70 -3.19
C THR A 95 14.15 -11.99 -3.67
N ILE A 96 13.87 -12.11 -4.97
CA ILE A 96 13.29 -13.33 -5.52
C ILE A 96 14.29 -14.50 -5.40
N LEU A 97 15.59 -14.26 -5.64
CA LEU A 97 16.63 -15.26 -5.45
C LEU A 97 16.68 -15.77 -4.00
N LEU A 98 16.58 -14.87 -3.01
CA LEU A 98 16.55 -15.26 -1.60
C LEU A 98 15.30 -16.08 -1.26
N ILE A 99 14.13 -15.71 -1.79
CA ILE A 99 12.90 -16.49 -1.58
C ILE A 99 13.05 -17.88 -2.21
N CYS A 100 13.50 -17.97 -3.46
CA CYS A 100 13.75 -19.24 -4.15
C CYS A 100 14.69 -20.13 -3.35
N THR A 101 15.82 -19.59 -2.87
CA THR A 101 16.84 -20.35 -2.14
C THR A 101 16.34 -20.81 -0.78
N VAL A 102 15.63 -19.97 -0.02
CA VAL A 102 15.02 -20.36 1.26
C VAL A 102 13.96 -21.46 1.03
N PHE A 103 13.13 -21.32 0.01
CA PHE A 103 12.04 -22.27 -0.25
C PHE A 103 12.56 -23.61 -0.78
N SER A 104 13.68 -23.61 -1.52
CA SER A 104 14.29 -24.83 -2.06
C SER A 104 15.20 -25.59 -1.08
N THR A 105 15.79 -24.90 -0.09
CA THR A 105 16.76 -25.51 0.85
C THR A 105 16.13 -25.94 2.18
N THR A 106 14.99 -25.38 2.55
CA THR A 106 14.31 -25.70 3.82
C THR A 106 13.33 -26.86 3.66
N SER A 107 12.71 -27.29 4.77
CA SER A 107 11.67 -28.33 4.75
C SER A 107 10.45 -27.99 3.87
N LEU A 108 10.31 -26.74 3.44
CA LEU A 108 9.30 -26.29 2.49
C LEU A 108 9.46 -26.93 1.10
N ALA A 109 10.68 -27.32 0.72
CA ALA A 109 10.96 -27.98 -0.56
C ALA A 109 10.27 -29.35 -0.72
N LYS A 110 9.83 -29.95 0.39
CA LYS A 110 9.10 -31.23 0.40
C LYS A 110 7.59 -31.05 0.19
N LEU A 111 7.08 -29.83 0.28
CA LEU A 111 5.66 -29.54 0.08
C LEU A 111 5.35 -29.49 -1.42
N PRO A 112 4.12 -29.87 -1.84
CA PRO A 112 3.69 -29.86 -3.25
C PRO A 112 3.38 -28.45 -3.77
N ILE A 113 4.21 -27.46 -3.43
CA ILE A 113 4.03 -26.05 -3.76
C ILE A 113 5.07 -25.61 -4.79
N PRO A 114 4.74 -24.62 -5.66
CA PRO A 114 5.71 -24.05 -6.57
C PRO A 114 6.86 -23.37 -5.80
N ILE A 115 8.06 -23.36 -6.40
CA ILE A 115 9.29 -22.80 -5.81
C ILE A 115 9.10 -21.33 -5.38
N VAL A 116 8.32 -20.56 -6.14
CA VAL A 116 7.89 -19.20 -5.80
C VAL A 116 6.42 -19.04 -6.11
N LEU A 117 5.70 -18.38 -5.20
CA LEU A 117 4.31 -18.01 -5.41
C LEU A 117 4.25 -16.79 -6.33
N ALA A 118 3.44 -16.85 -7.40
CA ALA A 118 3.30 -15.74 -8.34
C ALA A 118 3.01 -14.35 -7.69
N PRO A 119 2.18 -14.24 -6.63
CA PRO A 119 1.97 -12.98 -5.90
C PRO A 119 3.25 -12.34 -5.35
N ALA A 120 4.31 -13.10 -5.06
CA ALA A 120 5.59 -12.57 -4.60
C ALA A 120 6.14 -11.50 -5.55
N GLY A 121 6.06 -11.75 -6.86
CA GLY A 121 6.53 -10.82 -7.89
C GLY A 121 5.76 -9.49 -7.85
N ALA A 122 4.44 -9.54 -7.68
CA ALA A 122 3.62 -8.33 -7.60
C ALA A 122 3.91 -7.51 -6.32
N VAL A 123 4.19 -8.17 -5.18
CA VAL A 123 4.64 -7.51 -3.95
C VAL A 123 5.98 -6.82 -4.16
N VAL A 124 6.94 -7.52 -4.76
CA VAL A 124 8.29 -7.01 -5.09
C VAL A 124 8.20 -5.79 -6.00
N ILE A 125 7.40 -5.84 -7.06
CA ILE A 125 7.17 -4.69 -7.97
C ILE A 125 6.54 -3.51 -7.24
N SER A 126 5.57 -3.77 -6.36
CA SER A 126 4.91 -2.70 -5.60
C SER A 126 5.91 -1.98 -4.68
N ILE A 127 6.73 -2.75 -3.95
CA ILE A 127 7.68 -2.20 -2.98
C ILE A 127 8.87 -1.50 -3.65
N TYR A 128 9.47 -2.10 -4.67
CA TYR A 128 10.67 -1.56 -5.33
C TYR A 128 10.33 -0.56 -6.43
N GLY A 129 9.37 -0.87 -7.29
CA GLY A 129 8.98 0.02 -8.39
C GLY A 129 8.24 1.27 -7.92
N TYR A 130 7.38 1.15 -6.90
CA TYR A 130 6.55 2.26 -6.40
C TYR A 130 6.56 2.36 -4.86
N PRO A 131 7.72 2.62 -4.22
CA PRO A 131 7.85 2.68 -2.76
C PRO A 131 7.03 3.80 -2.11
N LEU A 132 6.67 4.82 -2.89
CA LEU A 132 5.85 5.96 -2.45
C LEU A 132 4.35 5.64 -2.44
N ALA A 133 3.93 4.57 -3.12
CA ALA A 133 2.52 4.24 -3.23
C ALA A 133 1.96 3.76 -1.88
N PRO A 134 0.72 4.17 -1.51
CA PRO A 134 0.14 3.75 -0.24
C PRO A 134 0.01 2.23 -0.06
N VAL A 135 -0.21 1.52 -1.16
CA VAL A 135 -0.32 0.05 -1.21
C VAL A 135 0.99 -0.67 -0.88
N SER A 136 2.12 0.03 -0.97
CA SER A 136 3.47 -0.48 -0.69
C SER A 136 3.91 -0.26 0.75
N SER A 137 3.07 0.40 1.56
CA SER A 137 3.33 0.57 2.99
C SER A 137 3.43 -0.81 3.69
N PRO A 138 4.33 -0.97 4.67
CA PRO A 138 4.61 -2.27 5.28
C PRO A 138 3.39 -2.85 5.99
N ARG A 139 2.55 -1.99 6.59
CA ARG A 139 1.26 -2.40 7.17
C ARG A 139 0.35 -3.04 6.12
N ASN A 140 0.18 -2.40 4.96
CA ASN A 140 -0.73 -2.89 3.93
C ASN A 140 -0.22 -4.19 3.33
N VAL A 141 1.10 -4.28 3.08
CA VAL A 141 1.71 -5.52 2.59
C VAL A 141 1.50 -6.67 3.58
N LEU A 142 1.82 -6.48 4.87
CA LEU A 142 1.67 -7.52 5.91
C LEU A 142 0.21 -7.94 6.09
N LEU A 143 -0.67 -6.98 6.40
CA LEU A 143 -2.07 -7.28 6.70
C LEU A 143 -2.81 -7.77 5.46
N GLY A 144 -2.54 -7.19 4.29
CA GLY A 144 -3.21 -7.59 3.06
C GLY A 144 -2.91 -9.03 2.67
N GLN A 145 -1.65 -9.46 2.83
CA GLN A 145 -1.23 -10.85 2.56
C GLN A 145 -1.70 -11.83 3.65
N PHE A 146 -1.71 -11.40 4.92
CA PHE A 146 -2.29 -12.16 6.02
C PHE A 146 -3.77 -12.44 5.80
N TRP A 147 -4.58 -11.41 5.54
CA TRP A 147 -6.02 -11.58 5.31
C TRP A 147 -6.30 -12.40 4.05
N ALA A 148 -5.54 -12.20 2.98
CA ALA A 148 -5.68 -12.98 1.76
C ALA A 148 -5.46 -14.48 1.99
N SER A 149 -4.35 -14.84 2.65
CA SER A 149 -4.02 -16.24 2.93
C SER A 149 -5.02 -16.87 3.92
N LEU A 150 -5.43 -16.13 4.95
CA LEU A 150 -6.41 -16.58 5.94
C LEU A 150 -7.80 -16.83 5.31
N VAL A 151 -8.32 -15.86 4.56
CA VAL A 151 -9.63 -15.98 3.89
C VAL A 151 -9.62 -17.14 2.92
N SER A 152 -8.56 -17.27 2.11
CA SER A 152 -8.42 -18.38 1.18
C SER A 152 -8.43 -19.74 1.88
N SER A 153 -7.64 -19.91 2.94
CA SER A 153 -7.62 -21.14 3.73
C SER A 153 -8.96 -21.47 4.39
N ILE A 154 -9.73 -20.46 4.84
CA ILE A 154 -11.07 -20.68 5.40
C ILE A 154 -12.05 -21.11 4.32
N VAL A 155 -12.09 -20.42 3.19
CA VAL A 155 -13.01 -20.71 2.09
C VAL A 155 -12.75 -22.09 1.51
N THR A 156 -11.48 -22.46 1.29
CA THR A 156 -11.12 -23.79 0.80
C THR A 156 -11.45 -24.87 1.82
N LYS A 157 -11.24 -24.63 3.11
CA LYS A 157 -11.62 -25.58 4.17
C LYS A 157 -13.14 -25.75 4.30
N ILE A 158 -13.95 -24.76 3.93
CA ILE A 158 -15.41 -24.90 3.96
C ILE A 158 -15.93 -25.58 2.69
N LEU A 159 -15.40 -25.21 1.52
CA LEU A 159 -15.96 -25.63 0.23
C LEU A 159 -15.30 -26.88 -0.37
N LEU A 160 -14.05 -27.20 -0.01
CA LEU A 160 -13.25 -28.25 -0.64
C LEU A 160 -12.89 -29.41 0.33
N ASP A 161 -13.31 -29.36 1.59
CA ASP A 161 -12.93 -30.33 2.65
C ASP A 161 -13.73 -31.64 2.63
N HIS A 162 -14.71 -31.79 1.73
CA HIS A 162 -15.32 -33.10 1.50
C HIS A 162 -14.34 -33.96 0.70
N ASN A 163 -13.79 -35.00 1.35
CA ASN A 163 -12.81 -36.02 0.93
C ASN A 163 -12.93 -36.63 -0.49
N THR A 164 -13.89 -36.20 -1.30
CA THR A 164 -14.17 -36.62 -2.67
C THR A 164 -13.77 -35.56 -3.72
N MET A 165 -13.58 -34.28 -3.35
CA MET A 165 -13.24 -33.18 -4.28
C MET A 165 -11.75 -32.86 -4.40
N THR A 166 -10.89 -33.40 -3.54
CA THR A 166 -9.43 -33.23 -3.64
C THR A 166 -8.85 -33.98 -4.84
N VAL A 167 -9.42 -35.15 -5.18
CA VAL A 167 -9.02 -35.99 -6.32
C VAL A 167 -9.26 -35.31 -7.68
N THR A 168 -10.24 -34.43 -7.77
CA THR A 168 -10.66 -33.80 -9.03
C THR A 168 -9.85 -32.54 -9.36
N VAL A 169 -9.20 -31.89 -8.39
CA VAL A 169 -8.32 -30.73 -8.63
C VAL A 169 -6.98 -31.18 -9.22
N GLU A 170 -6.46 -32.34 -8.80
CA GLU A 170 -5.23 -32.94 -9.35
C GLU A 170 -5.37 -33.36 -10.81
N ARG A 171 -6.58 -33.72 -11.26
CA ARG A 171 -6.84 -34.21 -12.63
C ARG A 171 -7.10 -33.14 -13.68
N GLY A 172 -7.11 -31.85 -13.32
CA GLY A 172 -7.38 -30.77 -14.29
C GLY A 172 -8.82 -30.78 -14.83
N GLU A 173 -9.74 -31.51 -14.20
CA GLU A 173 -11.14 -31.56 -14.61
C GLU A 173 -11.87 -30.30 -14.11
N MET A 174 -11.95 -29.27 -14.97
CA MET A 174 -12.72 -28.05 -14.68
C MET A 174 -14.23 -28.30 -14.50
N GLY A 175 -14.75 -29.46 -14.89
CA GLY A 175 -16.19 -29.71 -15.07
C GLY A 175 -17.00 -30.02 -13.80
N ARG A 176 -16.39 -30.36 -12.65
CA ARG A 176 -17.14 -30.82 -11.45
C ARG A 176 -16.62 -30.28 -10.11
N ASN A 177 -15.87 -29.18 -10.12
CA ASN A 177 -15.22 -28.67 -8.91
C ASN A 177 -15.78 -27.34 -8.43
N LEU A 178 -16.01 -27.20 -7.12
CA LEU A 178 -16.33 -25.93 -6.44
C LEU A 178 -15.14 -24.95 -6.41
N VAL A 179 -14.01 -25.29 -7.05
CA VAL A 179 -12.78 -24.48 -7.07
C VAL A 179 -12.99 -23.10 -7.66
N TRP A 180 -13.75 -22.96 -8.75
CA TRP A 180 -14.05 -21.65 -9.34
C TRP A 180 -14.83 -20.78 -8.35
N LEU A 181 -15.80 -21.37 -7.64
CA LEU A 181 -16.59 -20.67 -6.64
C LEU A 181 -15.72 -20.28 -5.43
N ALA A 182 -14.85 -21.18 -4.98
CA ALA A 182 -13.89 -20.90 -3.91
C ALA A 182 -12.96 -19.74 -4.30
N ALA A 183 -12.42 -19.72 -5.52
CA ALA A 183 -11.57 -18.64 -6.00
C ALA A 183 -12.31 -17.28 -6.04
N CYS A 184 -13.52 -17.25 -6.59
CA CYS A 184 -14.35 -16.04 -6.63
C CYS A 184 -14.68 -15.53 -5.21
N LEU A 185 -15.09 -16.43 -4.32
CA LEU A 185 -15.48 -16.09 -2.96
C LEU A 185 -14.26 -15.62 -2.13
N SER A 186 -13.13 -16.31 -2.25
CA SER A 186 -11.87 -15.93 -1.60
C SER A 186 -11.44 -14.52 -2.00
N LEU A 187 -11.47 -14.19 -3.30
CA LEU A 187 -11.11 -12.86 -3.79
C LEU A 187 -12.09 -11.79 -3.27
N ALA A 188 -13.40 -12.02 -3.42
CA ALA A 188 -14.43 -11.05 -3.03
C ALA A 188 -14.38 -10.75 -1.53
N ILE A 189 -14.32 -11.79 -0.68
CA ILE A 189 -14.20 -11.63 0.76
C ILE A 189 -12.89 -10.94 1.13
N THR A 190 -11.76 -11.29 0.48
CA THR A 190 -10.47 -10.65 0.75
C THR A 190 -10.52 -9.15 0.49
N ILE A 191 -11.12 -8.71 -0.62
CA ILE A 191 -11.27 -7.27 -0.93
C ILE A 191 -12.11 -6.58 0.14
N VAL A 192 -13.23 -7.17 0.55
CA VAL A 192 -14.09 -6.60 1.60
C VAL A 192 -13.33 -6.49 2.92
N VAL A 193 -12.63 -7.53 3.35
CA VAL A 193 -11.84 -7.54 4.59
C VAL A 193 -10.72 -6.50 4.53
N GLN A 194 -9.99 -6.41 3.42
CA GLN A 194 -8.93 -5.42 3.23
C GLN A 194 -9.47 -3.98 3.23
N ASN A 195 -10.66 -3.74 2.68
CA ASN A 195 -11.32 -2.43 2.73
C ASN A 195 -11.74 -2.07 4.17
N ILE A 196 -12.33 -3.01 4.91
CA ILE A 196 -12.75 -2.80 6.31
C ILE A 196 -11.53 -2.49 7.20
N THR A 197 -10.46 -3.25 7.03
CA THR A 197 -9.22 -3.12 7.83
C THR A 197 -8.31 -1.98 7.37
N ARG A 198 -8.69 -1.29 6.27
CA ARG A 198 -7.93 -0.23 5.60
C ARG A 198 -6.49 -0.67 5.27
N SER A 199 -6.34 -1.92 4.83
CA SER A 199 -5.07 -2.51 4.44
C SER A 199 -5.14 -3.07 3.02
N LEU A 200 -5.69 -2.28 2.10
CA LEU A 200 -5.82 -2.66 0.70
C LEU A 200 -4.43 -2.90 0.09
N HIS A 201 -4.22 -4.12 -0.39
CA HIS A 201 -2.99 -4.55 -1.01
C HIS A 201 -3.33 -5.47 -2.19
N PRO A 202 -3.35 -4.93 -3.42
CA PRO A 202 -3.79 -5.67 -4.61
C PRO A 202 -3.12 -7.03 -4.82
N PRO A 203 -1.80 -7.22 -4.55
CA PRO A 203 -1.19 -8.55 -4.62
C PRO A 203 -1.83 -9.60 -3.71
N GLY A 204 -2.48 -9.19 -2.61
CA GLY A 204 -3.25 -10.08 -1.75
C GLY A 204 -4.45 -10.70 -2.45
N GLY A 205 -5.08 -10.02 -3.42
CA GLY A 205 -6.15 -10.63 -4.22
C GLY A 205 -5.65 -11.85 -5.01
N ALA A 206 -4.47 -11.74 -5.63
CA ALA A 206 -3.83 -12.84 -6.34
C ALA A 206 -3.43 -13.98 -5.37
N THR A 207 -2.96 -13.65 -4.16
CA THR A 207 -2.70 -14.64 -3.09
C THR A 207 -3.96 -15.41 -2.71
N ALA A 208 -5.08 -14.71 -2.53
CA ALA A 208 -6.35 -15.35 -2.17
C ALA A 208 -6.82 -16.34 -3.24
N VAL A 209 -6.75 -15.95 -4.51
CA VAL A 209 -7.09 -16.82 -5.66
C VAL A 209 -6.13 -18.01 -5.75
N LEU A 210 -4.82 -17.76 -5.69
CA LEU A 210 -3.81 -18.81 -5.79
C LEU A 210 -4.00 -19.88 -4.70
N GLY A 211 -4.29 -19.46 -3.47
CA GLY A 211 -4.56 -20.38 -2.36
C GLY A 211 -5.81 -21.23 -2.52
N SER A 212 -6.74 -20.83 -3.40
CA SER A 212 -7.99 -21.56 -3.67
C SER A 212 -7.93 -22.45 -4.91
N VAL A 213 -7.02 -22.18 -5.85
CA VAL A 213 -6.96 -22.87 -7.14
C VAL A 213 -5.83 -23.91 -7.19
N SER A 214 -4.72 -23.68 -6.48
CA SER A 214 -3.56 -24.56 -6.56
C SER A 214 -3.75 -25.81 -5.67
N PRO A 215 -3.74 -27.04 -6.24
CA PRO A 215 -3.99 -28.27 -5.48
C PRO A 215 -3.06 -28.42 -4.26
N GLY A 216 -1.75 -28.26 -4.47
CA GLY A 216 -0.79 -28.41 -3.39
C GLY A 216 -0.84 -27.31 -2.33
N ILE A 217 -1.37 -26.12 -2.66
CA ILE A 217 -1.62 -25.07 -1.66
C ILE A 217 -2.90 -25.38 -0.86
N VAL A 218 -3.92 -25.90 -1.51
CA VAL A 218 -5.14 -26.36 -0.83
C VAL A 218 -4.82 -27.51 0.14
N GLU A 219 -3.95 -28.44 -0.27
CA GLU A 219 -3.52 -29.59 0.55
C GLU A 219 -2.83 -29.17 1.85
N ILE A 220 -1.94 -28.17 1.81
CA ILE A 220 -1.26 -27.69 3.02
C ILE A 220 -2.19 -26.91 3.98
N GLY A 221 -3.36 -26.48 3.49
CA GLY A 221 -4.40 -25.81 4.28
C GLY A 221 -3.89 -24.56 5.01
N PHE A 222 -4.08 -24.50 6.33
CA PHE A 222 -3.70 -23.35 7.16
C PHE A 222 -2.18 -23.08 7.22
N LYS A 223 -1.33 -24.05 6.86
CA LYS A 223 0.13 -23.81 6.75
C LYS A 223 0.46 -22.79 5.67
N TYR A 224 -0.47 -22.56 4.72
CA TYR A 224 -0.35 -21.52 3.71
C TYR A 224 -0.14 -20.12 4.30
N ILE A 225 -0.78 -19.81 5.44
CA ILE A 225 -0.62 -18.52 6.12
C ILE A 225 0.84 -18.32 6.52
N GLY A 226 1.46 -19.33 7.14
CA GLY A 226 2.87 -19.29 7.53
C GLY A 226 3.81 -19.11 6.33
N LEU A 227 3.54 -19.81 5.24
CA LEU A 227 4.31 -19.71 3.98
C LEU A 227 4.26 -18.29 3.39
N VAL A 228 3.06 -17.71 3.29
CA VAL A 228 2.86 -16.35 2.76
C VAL A 228 3.49 -15.31 3.69
N MET A 229 3.34 -15.45 5.01
CA MET A 229 3.94 -14.52 5.97
C MET A 229 5.47 -14.58 5.93
N ALA A 230 6.07 -15.77 5.84
CA ALA A 230 7.52 -15.92 5.70
C ALA A 230 8.03 -15.22 4.43
N MET A 231 7.35 -15.41 3.30
CA MET A 231 7.66 -14.73 2.04
C MET A 231 7.62 -13.20 2.20
N VAL A 232 6.55 -12.66 2.78
CA VAL A 232 6.38 -11.20 2.97
C VAL A 232 7.44 -10.61 3.91
N LEU A 233 7.78 -11.32 4.99
CA LEU A 233 8.81 -10.89 5.93
C LEU A 233 10.19 -10.82 5.26
N ILE A 234 10.52 -11.77 4.39
CA ILE A 234 11.76 -11.73 3.60
C ILE A 234 11.77 -10.51 2.68
N ILE A 235 10.67 -10.27 1.95
CA ILE A 235 10.57 -9.12 1.05
C ILE A 235 10.72 -7.80 1.81
N LEU A 236 10.00 -7.63 2.94
CA LEU A 236 10.08 -6.41 3.73
C LEU A 236 11.45 -6.22 4.38
N GLY A 237 12.06 -7.30 4.90
CA GLY A 237 13.41 -7.24 5.47
C GLY A 237 14.44 -6.77 4.46
N LEU A 238 14.44 -7.34 3.25
CA LEU A 238 15.32 -6.89 2.17
C LEU A 238 14.98 -5.49 1.68
N ALA A 239 13.70 -5.10 1.65
CA ALA A 239 13.33 -3.75 1.26
C ALA A 239 13.81 -2.68 2.24
N LEU A 240 13.75 -2.96 3.53
CA LEU A 240 14.34 -2.07 4.55
C LEU A 240 15.85 -1.93 4.35
N ILE A 241 16.54 -2.99 3.97
CA ILE A 241 18.00 -2.95 3.75
C ILE A 241 18.31 -2.24 2.43
N ILE A 242 17.91 -2.81 1.30
CA ILE A 242 18.37 -2.42 -0.03
C ILE A 242 17.88 -1.03 -0.43
N GLN A 243 16.62 -0.68 -0.12
CA GLN A 243 16.09 0.62 -0.53
C GLN A 243 16.60 1.81 0.30
N ASN A 244 17.15 1.58 1.49
CA ASN A 244 17.75 2.63 2.31
C ASN A 244 19.26 2.78 2.12
N ILE A 245 19.87 1.97 1.26
CA ILE A 245 21.28 2.08 0.86
C ILE A 245 21.50 3.27 -0.10
N SER A 246 20.60 3.46 -1.05
CA SER A 246 20.69 4.50 -2.09
C SER A 246 20.11 5.85 -1.63
N ARG A 247 19.88 6.78 -2.57
CA ARG A 247 19.15 8.04 -2.30
C ARG A 247 17.68 7.81 -1.96
N ARG A 248 17.15 6.63 -2.30
CA ARG A 248 15.78 6.19 -1.98
C ARG A 248 15.52 6.04 -0.47
N ARG A 249 14.25 5.84 -0.14
CA ARG A 249 13.73 5.73 1.22
C ARG A 249 12.57 4.75 1.26
N TYR A 250 12.65 3.76 2.16
CA TYR A 250 11.55 2.85 2.44
C TYR A 250 11.52 2.43 3.92
N PRO A 251 10.36 2.38 4.59
CA PRO A 251 9.08 2.89 4.14
C PRO A 251 9.00 4.41 4.35
N MET A 252 8.14 5.08 3.58
CA MET A 252 7.81 6.49 3.84
C MET A 252 7.07 6.64 5.18
N TYR A 253 6.14 5.73 5.44
CA TYR A 253 5.37 5.65 6.67
C TYR A 253 5.03 4.20 6.98
N TRP A 254 4.87 3.89 8.26
CA TRP A 254 4.58 2.53 8.72
C TRP A 254 3.08 2.24 8.82
N LEU A 255 2.34 3.11 9.51
CA LEU A 255 0.95 2.87 9.89
C LEU A 255 -0.07 3.71 9.14
N SER A 256 0.27 4.95 8.82
CA SER A 256 -0.64 5.86 8.13
C SER A 256 0.12 6.84 7.26
N PRO A 257 -0.40 7.14 6.05
CA PRO A 257 0.20 8.14 5.20
C PRO A 257 0.27 9.47 5.96
N PRO A 258 1.35 10.27 5.77
CA PRO A 258 1.29 11.66 6.16
C PRO A 258 0.03 12.25 5.51
N LYS A 259 -0.70 13.10 6.25
CA LYS A 259 -1.84 13.81 5.67
C LYS A 259 -1.33 14.44 4.37
N THR A 260 -1.85 13.97 3.24
CA THR A 260 -1.70 14.70 1.98
C THR A 260 -2.17 16.10 2.35
N GLU A 261 -1.27 17.08 2.34
CA GLU A 261 -1.70 18.47 2.35
C GLU A 261 -2.78 18.52 1.27
N ALA A 262 -3.99 18.95 1.66
CA ALA A 262 -5.12 19.00 0.75
C ALA A 262 -4.60 19.54 -0.60
N PRO A 263 -4.96 18.90 -1.74
CA PRO A 263 -4.41 19.27 -3.04
C PRO A 263 -4.35 20.78 -3.10
N ALA A 264 -3.13 21.31 -3.28
CA ALA A 264 -2.81 22.73 -3.13
C ALA A 264 -4.01 23.55 -3.58
N LYS A 265 -4.65 24.28 -2.64
CA LYS A 265 -5.89 25.07 -2.80
C LYS A 265 -6.53 24.90 -4.18
N SER A 266 -7.61 24.11 -4.27
CA SER A 266 -8.48 23.93 -5.46
C SER A 266 -8.03 24.79 -6.64
N TYR A 267 -7.34 24.19 -7.62
CA TYR A 267 -6.83 24.90 -8.81
C TYR A 267 -7.86 25.92 -9.26
N ASP A 268 -7.53 27.19 -9.09
CA ASP A 268 -8.39 28.31 -9.48
C ASP A 268 -8.09 28.55 -10.96
N PRO A 269 -8.99 28.14 -11.87
CA PRO A 269 -8.73 28.19 -13.30
C PRO A 269 -8.46 29.62 -13.78
N GLU A 270 -9.02 30.64 -13.10
CA GLU A 270 -8.78 32.04 -13.42
C GLU A 270 -7.36 32.48 -13.06
N LYS A 271 -6.84 32.04 -11.91
CA LYS A 271 -5.44 32.29 -11.53
C LYS A 271 -4.45 31.56 -12.41
N GLY A 272 -4.76 30.32 -12.81
CA GLY A 272 -3.95 29.55 -13.75
C GLY A 272 -3.86 30.25 -15.11
N LEU A 273 -4.99 30.71 -15.63
CA LEU A 273 -5.09 31.43 -16.90
C LEU A 273 -4.37 32.80 -16.84
N ALA A 274 -4.52 33.54 -15.75
CA ALA A 274 -3.82 34.82 -15.58
C ALA A 274 -2.30 34.65 -15.57
N LYS A 275 -1.79 33.61 -14.89
CA LYS A 275 -0.36 33.28 -14.84
C LYS A 275 0.18 32.83 -16.20
N LEU A 276 -0.60 32.05 -16.96
CA LEU A 276 -0.27 31.67 -18.33
C LEU A 276 -0.22 32.87 -19.28
N LYS A 277 -1.20 33.78 -19.21
CA LYS A 277 -1.20 35.02 -19.99
C LYS A 277 0.03 35.87 -19.69
N GLN A 278 0.41 35.97 -18.41
CA GLN A 278 1.61 36.69 -18.01
C GLN A 278 2.88 36.05 -18.61
N ILE A 279 3.04 34.74 -18.50
CA ILE A 279 4.21 34.02 -19.05
C ILE A 279 4.29 34.18 -20.57
N VAL A 280 3.18 34.03 -21.29
CA VAL A 280 3.15 34.19 -22.75
C VAL A 280 3.49 35.64 -23.15
N SER A 281 3.00 36.64 -22.41
CA SER A 281 3.35 38.05 -22.64
C SER A 281 4.84 38.34 -22.36
N GLU A 282 5.41 37.75 -21.31
CA GLU A 282 6.85 37.83 -20.99
C GLU A 282 7.70 37.14 -22.06
N MET A 283 7.23 36.02 -22.63
CA MET A 283 7.92 35.36 -23.75
C MET A 283 7.85 36.18 -25.05
N ILE A 284 6.73 36.83 -25.36
CA ILE A 284 6.62 37.70 -26.54
C ILE A 284 7.58 38.89 -26.43
N THR A 285 7.62 39.53 -25.26
CA THR A 285 8.53 40.66 -24.98
C THR A 285 9.99 40.25 -24.94
N PHE A 286 10.32 39.06 -24.43
CA PHE A 286 11.67 38.52 -24.52
C PHE A 286 12.08 38.22 -25.98
N LEU A 287 11.15 37.66 -26.76
CA LEU A 287 11.40 37.38 -28.17
C LEU A 287 11.53 38.67 -28.98
N GLU A 288 10.94 39.80 -28.55
CA GLU A 288 11.12 41.15 -29.14
C GLU A 288 12.57 41.60 -29.22
N GLU A 289 13.43 41.18 -28.28
CA GLU A 289 14.86 41.49 -28.30
C GLU A 289 15.67 40.66 -29.31
N SER A 290 15.09 39.62 -29.94
CA SER A 290 15.74 38.78 -30.96
C SER A 290 14.99 38.80 -32.30
N ASP A 291 15.57 39.38 -33.35
CA ASP A 291 14.92 39.52 -34.67
C ASP A 291 14.69 38.20 -35.42
N GLU A 292 15.30 37.08 -34.99
CA GLU A 292 15.21 35.78 -35.66
C GLU A 292 13.90 35.00 -35.42
N ASN A 293 12.97 35.49 -34.59
CA ASN A 293 11.85 34.68 -34.10
C ASN A 293 10.44 35.20 -34.46
N SER A 294 10.27 35.85 -35.61
CA SER A 294 9.00 36.48 -36.03
C SER A 294 7.82 35.50 -36.13
N GLU A 295 8.05 34.26 -36.59
CA GLU A 295 7.01 33.21 -36.66
C GLU A 295 6.56 32.72 -35.27
N ILE A 296 7.49 32.59 -34.32
CA ILE A 296 7.17 32.15 -32.96
C ILE A 296 6.36 33.24 -32.24
N ARG A 297 6.69 34.52 -32.48
CA ARG A 297 5.93 35.65 -31.92
C ARG A 297 4.49 35.68 -32.42
N SER A 298 4.26 35.47 -33.72
CA SER A 298 2.90 35.48 -34.29
C SER A 298 2.04 34.33 -33.73
N MET A 299 2.63 33.15 -33.56
CA MET A 299 1.96 32.02 -32.92
C MET A 299 1.60 32.29 -31.45
N LEU A 300 2.50 32.88 -30.67
CA LEU A 300 2.24 33.21 -29.26
C LEU A 300 1.19 34.31 -29.11
N ALA A 301 1.16 35.28 -30.02
CA ALA A 301 0.14 36.34 -30.05
C ALA A 301 -1.26 35.76 -30.33
N ASP A 302 -1.38 34.85 -31.30
CA ASP A 302 -2.65 34.17 -31.63
C ASP A 302 -3.14 33.28 -30.47
N ILE A 303 -2.20 32.62 -29.77
CA ILE A 303 -2.52 31.87 -28.55
C ILE A 303 -3.04 32.80 -27.44
N LEU A 304 -2.42 33.98 -27.26
CA LEU A 304 -2.85 34.96 -26.26
C LEU A 304 -4.22 35.57 -26.58
N GLU A 305 -4.55 35.74 -27.85
CA GLU A 305 -5.87 36.19 -28.30
C GLU A 305 -6.95 35.13 -28.04
N LYS A 306 -6.67 33.86 -28.37
CA LYS A 306 -7.58 32.73 -28.10
C LYS A 306 -7.82 32.45 -26.62
N MET A 307 -6.98 32.99 -25.74
CA MET A 307 -7.14 32.90 -24.29
C MET A 307 -8.01 34.02 -23.67
N LYS A 308 -8.50 35.00 -24.45
CA LYS A 308 -9.45 36.02 -23.98
C LYS A 308 -10.85 35.46 -23.80
#